data_AF-A0A939ZW66-F1
#
_entry.id   AF-A0A939ZW66-F1
#
_cell.length_a   1.000
_cell.length_b   1.000
_cell.length_c   1.000
_cell.angle_alpha   90.00
_cell.angle_beta   90.00
_cell.angle_gamma   90.00
#
_symmetry.space_group_name_H-M   'P 1'
#
loop_
_entity.id
_entity.type
_entity.pdbx_description
1 polymer ?
#
loop_
_entity_poly.entity_id
_entity_poly.type
_entity_poly.pdbx_seq_one_letter_code
_entity_poly.pdbx_strand_id
1 'polypeptide(L)'
;DWLAHADKFPGLCEPDDSYHGIAYAKKFGLAGAFITKATAQLMRDFGSAQSPQSAFILNLGLESLHVRMARHAENGQAVAEFLSGQEKVAAVNYSGLPSDKYYALAQKYLPKGGCGVVSFELKGGRAAAEKFMKALKVFAIETHVADARSCCLNPATSTHRQMTDEQLAAAGIPAGLVRLSCGLEDKEDLVADLKQALAAV
;
A
#
# COMPACT_ATOMS: atom_id res chain seq x y z
N ASP A 1 14.95 -22.96 -9.06
CA ASP A 1 15.56 -23.64 -10.21
C ASP A 1 14.44 -23.98 -11.19
N TRP A 2 14.39 -23.35 -12.36
CA TRP A 2 13.31 -23.56 -13.34
C TRP A 2 13.36 -24.96 -13.95
N LEU A 3 14.55 -25.41 -14.33
CA LEU A 3 14.74 -26.67 -15.06
C LEU A 3 14.49 -27.88 -14.16
N ALA A 4 14.79 -27.78 -12.87
CA ALA A 4 14.42 -28.80 -11.89
C ALA A 4 12.90 -29.00 -11.72
N HIS A 5 12.09 -28.06 -12.21
CA HIS A 5 10.62 -28.06 -12.12
C HIS A 5 9.98 -27.74 -13.47
N ALA A 6 10.54 -28.27 -14.56
CA ALA A 6 10.11 -27.97 -15.92
C ALA A 6 8.64 -28.32 -16.18
N ASP A 7 8.11 -29.35 -15.52
CA ASP A 7 6.71 -29.74 -15.53
C ASP A 7 5.76 -28.64 -15.03
N LYS A 8 6.20 -27.84 -14.06
CA LYS A 8 5.43 -26.70 -13.51
C LYS A 8 5.62 -25.42 -14.29
N PHE A 9 6.74 -25.28 -14.99
CA PHE A 9 7.11 -24.07 -15.73
C PHE A 9 7.43 -24.35 -17.21
N PRO A 10 6.56 -25.06 -17.95
CA PRO A 10 6.85 -25.47 -19.32
C PRO A 10 7.07 -24.24 -20.21
N GLY A 11 6.34 -23.15 -19.98
CA GLY A 11 6.54 -21.90 -20.72
C GLY A 11 7.93 -21.28 -20.57
N LEU A 12 8.68 -21.56 -19.49
CA LEU A 12 10.06 -21.10 -19.36
C LEU A 12 11.06 -22.13 -19.87
N CYS A 13 10.73 -23.42 -19.82
CA CYS A 13 11.69 -24.52 -20.00
C CYS A 13 11.66 -25.15 -21.39
N GLU A 14 10.51 -25.13 -22.05
CA GLU A 14 10.29 -25.69 -23.38
C GLU A 14 10.47 -24.64 -24.50
N PRO A 15 10.71 -25.08 -25.75
CA PRO A 15 10.75 -24.20 -26.91
C PRO A 15 9.48 -23.34 -27.06
N ASP A 16 9.65 -22.04 -27.22
CA ASP A 16 8.57 -21.09 -27.50
C ASP A 16 8.52 -20.79 -29.01
N ASP A 17 7.52 -21.36 -29.69
CA ASP A 17 7.32 -21.20 -31.13
C ASP A 17 7.07 -19.74 -31.54
N SER A 18 6.53 -18.90 -30.65
CA SER A 18 6.30 -17.47 -30.90
C SER A 18 7.59 -16.64 -30.88
N TYR A 19 8.71 -17.26 -30.53
CA TYR A 19 10.02 -16.63 -30.41
C TYR A 19 11.15 -17.57 -30.87
N HIS A 20 10.99 -18.15 -32.06
CA HIS A 20 12.00 -18.96 -32.76
C HIS A 20 12.43 -20.24 -32.02
N GLY A 21 11.53 -20.87 -31.26
CA GLY A 21 11.79 -22.12 -30.55
C GLY A 21 12.74 -21.97 -29.36
N ILE A 22 12.87 -20.76 -28.81
CA ILE A 22 13.75 -20.50 -27.68
C ILE A 22 13.20 -21.17 -26.41
N ALA A 23 14.08 -21.83 -25.65
CA ALA A 23 13.80 -22.19 -24.26
C ALA A 23 14.43 -21.16 -23.32
N TYR A 24 13.63 -20.29 -22.72
CA TYR A 24 14.09 -19.13 -21.95
C TYR A 24 15.01 -19.51 -20.78
N ALA A 25 14.68 -20.55 -20.02
CA ALA A 25 15.48 -21.06 -18.90
C ALA A 25 16.86 -21.57 -19.37
N LYS A 26 16.92 -22.20 -20.55
CA LYS A 26 18.19 -22.69 -21.13
C LYS A 26 19.04 -21.52 -21.66
N LYS A 27 18.42 -20.52 -22.29
CA LYS A 27 19.15 -19.40 -22.92
C LYS A 27 19.57 -18.31 -21.93
N PHE A 28 18.69 -17.91 -21.02
CA PHE A 28 18.86 -16.76 -20.13
C PHE A 28 19.11 -17.14 -18.67
N GLY A 29 19.12 -18.43 -18.35
CA GLY A 29 19.41 -18.94 -17.02
C GLY A 29 18.36 -18.57 -15.97
N LEU A 30 18.67 -18.84 -14.70
CA LEU A 30 17.72 -18.68 -13.58
C LEU A 30 17.19 -17.24 -13.43
N ALA A 31 18.09 -16.25 -13.44
CA ALA A 31 17.71 -14.86 -13.21
C ALA A 31 17.04 -14.21 -14.44
N GLY A 32 17.45 -14.58 -15.65
CA GLY A 32 17.00 -13.92 -16.88
C GLY A 32 15.72 -14.51 -17.47
N ALA A 33 15.45 -15.80 -17.28
CA ALA A 33 14.36 -16.49 -17.99
C ALA A 33 12.99 -15.82 -17.84
N PHE A 34 12.60 -15.52 -16.60
CA PHE A 34 11.30 -14.92 -16.31
C PHE A 34 11.18 -13.52 -16.90
N ILE A 35 12.14 -12.63 -16.60
CA ILE A 35 12.05 -11.23 -17.04
C ILE A 35 12.15 -11.10 -18.55
N THR A 36 12.98 -11.90 -19.21
CA THR A 36 13.09 -11.89 -20.66
C THR A 36 11.82 -12.42 -21.31
N LYS A 37 11.21 -13.49 -20.79
CA LYS A 37 9.92 -13.98 -21.31
C LYS A 37 8.81 -12.95 -21.14
N ALA A 38 8.69 -12.35 -19.95
CA ALA A 38 7.70 -11.32 -19.67
C ALA A 38 7.83 -10.13 -20.63
N THR A 39 9.05 -9.69 -20.94
CA THR A 39 9.29 -8.59 -21.89
C THR A 39 9.08 -9.01 -23.35
N ALA A 40 9.64 -10.14 -23.78
CA ALA A 40 9.65 -10.54 -25.19
C ALA A 40 8.27 -11.02 -25.68
N GLN A 41 7.46 -11.59 -24.79
CA GLN A 41 6.15 -12.15 -25.14
C GLN A 41 5.02 -11.30 -24.54
N LEU A 42 4.91 -11.22 -23.21
CA LEU A 42 3.74 -10.59 -22.58
C LEU A 42 3.66 -9.09 -22.85
N MET A 43 4.76 -8.35 -22.71
CA MET A 43 4.77 -6.90 -23.01
C MET A 43 4.54 -6.63 -24.49
N ARG A 44 5.10 -7.47 -25.38
CA ARG A 44 4.89 -7.38 -26.84
C ARG A 44 3.42 -7.61 -27.21
N ASP A 45 2.80 -8.64 -26.64
CA ASP A 45 1.47 -9.09 -27.05
C ASP A 45 0.33 -8.31 -26.36
N PHE A 46 0.51 -7.90 -25.09
CA PHE A 46 -0.47 -7.09 -24.34
C PHE A 46 -0.24 -5.58 -24.44
N GLY A 47 0.91 -5.15 -24.95
CA GLY A 47 1.21 -3.72 -25.17
C GLY A 47 1.32 -2.89 -23.89
N SER A 48 1.56 -3.50 -22.72
CA SER A 48 1.70 -2.81 -21.43
C SER A 48 3.06 -2.09 -21.28
N ALA A 49 3.36 -1.19 -22.23
CA ALA A 49 4.60 -0.43 -22.28
C ALA A 49 4.49 0.89 -21.52
N GLN A 50 5.51 1.23 -20.73
CA GLN A 50 5.58 2.51 -20.02
C GLN A 50 5.92 3.65 -20.99
N SER A 51 5.22 4.78 -20.88
CA SER A 51 5.60 6.01 -21.58
C SER A 51 6.98 6.49 -21.14
N PRO A 52 7.87 6.92 -22.06
CA PRO A 52 9.18 7.48 -21.71
C PRO A 52 9.10 8.65 -20.72
N GLN A 53 8.06 9.50 -20.84
CA GLN A 53 7.84 10.61 -19.92
C GLN A 53 7.51 10.11 -18.50
N SER A 54 6.68 9.08 -18.39
CA SER A 54 6.37 8.47 -17.09
C SER A 54 7.59 7.79 -16.48
N ALA A 55 8.46 7.18 -17.29
CA ALA A 55 9.72 6.60 -16.83
C ALA A 55 10.68 7.67 -16.31
N PHE A 56 10.79 8.81 -16.99
CA PHE A 56 11.58 9.95 -16.53
C PHE A 56 11.08 10.49 -15.17
N ILE A 57 9.77 10.71 -15.02
CA ILE A 57 9.18 11.20 -13.77
C ILE A 57 9.38 10.18 -12.63
N LEU A 58 9.20 8.89 -12.91
CA LEU A 58 9.48 7.84 -11.93
C LEU A 58 10.95 7.87 -11.48
N ASN A 59 11.88 7.98 -12.44
CA ASN A 59 13.31 8.01 -12.16
C ASN A 59 13.69 9.19 -11.25
N LEU A 60 13.13 10.38 -11.50
CA LEU A 60 13.32 11.55 -10.64
C LEU A 60 12.79 11.29 -9.21
N GLY A 61 11.65 10.61 -9.08
CA GLY A 61 11.12 10.20 -7.79
C GLY A 61 12.04 9.22 -7.04
N LEU A 62 12.71 8.31 -7.76
CA LEU A 62 13.58 7.30 -7.15
C LEU A 62 14.81 7.90 -6.46
N GLU A 63 15.31 9.04 -6.93
CA GLU A 63 16.47 9.73 -6.34
C GLU A 63 16.27 10.06 -4.85
N SER A 64 15.04 10.40 -4.46
CA SER A 64 14.67 10.74 -3.09
C SER A 64 13.96 9.62 -2.33
N LEU A 65 13.87 8.41 -2.90
CA LEU A 65 13.09 7.31 -2.31
C LEU A 65 13.49 7.00 -0.86
N HIS A 66 14.79 6.90 -0.60
CA HIS A 66 15.33 6.52 0.70
C HIS A 66 14.99 7.53 1.81
N VAL A 67 15.03 8.83 1.54
CA VAL A 67 14.65 9.86 2.52
C VAL A 67 13.13 9.96 2.70
N ARG A 68 12.35 9.81 1.62
CA ARG A 68 10.88 9.85 1.69
C ARG A 68 10.33 8.66 2.48
N MET A 69 10.84 7.45 2.23
CA MET A 69 10.36 6.26 2.95
C MET A 69 10.64 6.31 4.44
N ALA A 70 11.79 6.85 4.86
CA ALA A 70 12.09 7.05 6.28
C ALA A 70 11.07 8.00 6.94
N ARG A 71 10.76 9.13 6.29
CA ARG A 71 9.77 10.09 6.79
C ARG A 71 8.35 9.52 6.80
N HIS A 72 7.93 8.79 5.76
CA HIS A 72 6.64 8.09 5.75
C HIS A 72 6.52 7.11 6.92
N ALA A 73 7.56 6.31 7.19
CA ALA A 73 7.56 5.37 8.29
C ALA A 73 7.52 6.06 9.67
N GLU A 74 8.29 7.14 9.85
CA GLU A 74 8.24 7.97 11.07
C GLU A 74 6.83 8.54 11.31
N ASN A 75 6.25 9.17 10.29
CA ASN A 75 4.93 9.77 10.38
C ASN A 75 3.82 8.72 10.62
N GLY A 76 3.91 7.57 9.93
CA GLY A 76 2.99 6.46 10.14
C GLY A 76 3.03 5.91 11.56
N GLN A 77 4.23 5.74 12.13
CA GLN A 77 4.40 5.31 13.53
C GLN A 77 3.80 6.32 14.51
N ALA A 78 4.13 7.61 14.37
CA ALA A 78 3.62 8.65 15.26
C ALA A 78 2.09 8.76 15.23
N VAL A 79 1.50 8.69 14.04
CA VAL A 79 0.04 8.69 13.86
C VAL A 79 -0.59 7.44 14.47
N ALA A 80 -0.01 6.26 14.26
CA ALA A 80 -0.53 5.01 14.81
C ALA A 80 -0.49 4.99 16.35
N GLU A 81 0.61 5.47 16.95
CA GLU A 81 0.76 5.61 18.40
C GLU A 81 -0.25 6.60 18.97
N PHE A 82 -0.40 7.77 18.35
CA PHE A 82 -1.39 8.77 18.75
C PHE A 82 -2.81 8.17 18.74
N LEU A 83 -3.21 7.52 17.64
CA LEU A 83 -4.53 6.93 17.46
C LEU A 83 -4.80 5.81 18.47
N SER A 84 -3.78 5.02 18.83
CA SER A 84 -3.91 3.90 19.78
C SER A 84 -4.30 4.35 21.20
N GLY A 85 -4.04 5.62 21.53
CA GLY A 85 -4.42 6.22 22.82
C GLY A 85 -5.79 6.91 22.83
N GLN A 86 -6.54 6.92 21.71
CA GLN A 86 -7.77 7.72 21.60
C GLN A 86 -9.02 6.92 21.95
N GLU A 87 -9.85 7.43 22.87
CA GLU A 87 -11.07 6.77 23.32
C GLU A 87 -12.09 6.52 22.20
N LYS A 88 -12.13 7.40 21.18
CA LYS A 88 -13.06 7.28 20.04
C LYS A 88 -12.62 6.23 19.00
N VAL A 89 -11.39 5.73 19.10
CA VAL A 89 -10.82 4.72 18.20
C VAL A 89 -11.03 3.34 18.82
N ALA A 90 -11.61 2.42 18.04
CA ALA A 90 -11.90 1.05 18.46
C ALA A 90 -10.67 0.15 18.30
N ALA A 91 -9.96 0.30 17.18
CA ALA A 91 -8.77 -0.47 16.84
C ALA A 91 -7.86 0.34 15.92
N VAL A 92 -6.55 0.10 16.01
CA VAL A 92 -5.53 0.60 15.08
C VAL A 92 -4.81 -0.62 14.51
N ASN A 93 -4.60 -0.63 13.21
CA ASN A 93 -3.82 -1.63 12.49
C ASN A 93 -2.61 -0.93 11.87
N TYR A 94 -1.45 -1.25 12.45
CA TYR A 94 -0.15 -0.77 12.03
C TYR A 94 0.93 -1.69 12.58
N SER A 95 1.67 -2.34 11.67
CA SER A 95 2.65 -3.37 12.05
C SER A 95 3.82 -2.87 12.92
N GLY A 96 4.01 -1.55 13.05
CA GLY A 96 4.99 -0.95 13.95
C GLY A 96 4.53 -0.83 15.41
N LEU A 97 3.26 -1.10 15.73
CA LEU A 97 2.75 -1.11 17.09
C LEU A 97 3.03 -2.44 17.79
N PRO A 98 3.54 -2.46 19.04
CA PRO A 98 3.76 -3.70 19.80
C PRO A 98 2.50 -4.56 20.00
N SER A 99 1.32 -3.94 19.96
CA SER A 99 0.01 -4.62 20.07
C SER A 99 -0.44 -5.26 18.77
N ASP A 100 0.19 -4.97 17.63
CA ASP A 100 -0.18 -5.53 16.34
C ASP A 100 0.28 -6.99 16.23
N LYS A 101 -0.60 -7.86 15.72
CA LYS A 101 -0.32 -9.29 15.56
C LYS A 101 0.89 -9.59 14.67
N TYR A 102 1.28 -8.67 13.79
CA TYR A 102 2.43 -8.80 12.90
C TYR A 102 3.68 -8.08 13.39
N TYR A 103 3.68 -7.49 14.59
CA TYR A 103 4.81 -6.74 15.12
C TYR A 103 6.13 -7.52 15.04
N ALA A 104 6.16 -8.77 15.50
CA ALA A 104 7.37 -9.60 15.44
C ALA A 104 7.88 -9.84 14.01
N LEU A 105 6.98 -9.96 13.02
CA LEU A 105 7.35 -10.08 11.61
C LEU A 105 7.85 -8.75 11.05
N ALA A 106 7.26 -7.63 11.45
CA ALA A 106 7.73 -6.31 11.07
C ALA A 106 9.13 -6.04 11.62
N GLN A 107 9.42 -6.39 12.88
CA GLN A 107 10.78 -6.29 13.43
C GLN A 107 11.79 -7.15 12.65
N LYS A 108 11.38 -8.33 12.18
CA LYS A 108 12.24 -9.23 11.39
C LYS A 108 12.50 -8.72 9.97
N TYR A 109 11.45 -8.31 9.25
CA TYR A 109 11.53 -8.03 7.81
C TYR A 109 11.62 -6.54 7.46
N LEU A 110 11.21 -5.66 8.37
CA LEU A 110 11.14 -4.20 8.19
C LEU A 110 11.89 -3.47 9.33
N PRO A 111 13.17 -3.81 9.62
CA PRO A 111 13.89 -3.28 10.78
C PRO A 111 14.15 -1.76 10.72
N LYS A 112 13.93 -1.13 9.56
CA LYS A 112 14.07 0.33 9.35
C LYS A 112 12.71 1.06 9.32
N GLY A 113 11.65 0.40 9.77
CA GLY A 113 10.28 0.90 9.69
C GLY A 113 9.53 0.38 8.47
N GLY A 114 8.19 0.40 8.56
CA GLY A 114 7.30 -0.06 7.51
C GLY A 114 6.99 1.03 6.48
N CYS A 115 5.75 1.50 6.45
CA CYS A 115 5.29 2.55 5.56
C CYS A 115 4.44 3.57 6.32
N GLY A 116 3.98 4.62 5.63
CA GLY A 116 3.07 5.63 6.18
C GLY A 116 1.59 5.23 6.18
N VAL A 117 1.25 3.99 5.81
CA VAL A 117 -0.16 3.56 5.76
C VAL A 117 -0.61 3.07 7.13
N VAL A 118 -1.58 3.76 7.71
CA VAL A 118 -2.22 3.42 9.00
C VAL A 118 -3.70 3.23 8.74
N SER A 119 -4.31 2.18 9.30
CA SER A 119 -5.77 2.06 9.29
C SER A 119 -6.30 1.95 10.71
N PHE A 120 -7.45 2.55 10.96
CA PHE A 120 -8.08 2.53 12.27
C PHE A 120 -9.60 2.54 12.13
N GLU A 121 -10.29 2.00 13.13
CA GLU A 121 -11.75 1.96 13.16
C GLU A 121 -12.29 2.95 14.20
N LEU A 122 -13.26 3.75 13.81
CA LEU A 122 -13.98 4.64 14.72
C LEU A 122 -15.18 3.93 15.35
N LYS A 123 -15.32 4.02 16.69
CA LYS A 123 -16.41 3.37 17.45
C LYS A 123 -17.81 3.80 17.00
N GLY A 124 -17.96 5.03 16.48
CA GLY A 124 -19.22 5.55 15.96
C GLY A 124 -19.55 5.12 14.52
N GLY A 125 -18.81 4.17 13.95
CA GLY A 125 -19.08 3.58 12.65
C GLY A 125 -19.03 4.58 11.49
N ARG A 126 -19.88 4.35 10.48
CA ARG A 126 -19.91 5.12 9.22
C ARG A 126 -20.10 6.62 9.44
N ALA A 127 -21.03 7.00 10.31
CA ALA A 127 -21.34 8.41 10.57
C ALA A 127 -20.15 9.14 11.24
N ALA A 128 -19.47 8.47 12.18
CA ALA A 128 -18.26 9.01 12.79
C ALA A 128 -17.12 9.17 11.77
N ALA A 129 -16.91 8.17 10.90
CA ALA A 129 -15.91 8.24 9.84
C ALA A 129 -16.16 9.38 8.85
N GLU A 130 -17.41 9.58 8.43
CA GLU A 130 -17.78 10.70 7.55
C GLU A 130 -17.53 12.07 8.22
N LYS A 131 -17.95 12.22 9.48
CA LYS A 131 -17.78 13.45 10.26
C LYS A 131 -16.29 13.76 10.51
N PHE A 132 -15.52 12.73 10.87
CA PHE A 132 -14.07 12.81 11.04
C PHE A 132 -13.41 13.31 9.75
N MET A 133 -13.68 12.65 8.62
CA MET A 133 -13.04 12.99 7.35
C MET A 133 -13.37 14.41 6.87
N LYS A 134 -14.62 14.87 7.09
CA LYS A 134 -15.02 16.25 6.77
C LYS A 134 -14.32 17.30 7.64
N ALA A 135 -13.85 16.93 8.82
CA ALA A 135 -13.20 17.84 9.75
C ALA A 135 -11.69 17.98 9.50
N LEU A 136 -11.06 17.07 8.74
CA LEU A 136 -9.63 17.12 8.41
C LEU A 136 -9.28 18.39 7.62
N LYS A 137 -8.12 18.97 7.92
CA LYS A 137 -7.62 20.21 7.30
C LYS A 137 -6.30 20.01 6.56
N VAL A 138 -5.53 18.98 6.93
CA VAL A 138 -4.25 18.63 6.31
C VAL A 138 -4.41 17.38 5.46
N PHE A 139 -5.00 16.32 6.03
CA PHE A 139 -5.23 15.08 5.27
C PHE A 139 -6.27 15.30 4.16
N ALA A 140 -5.85 15.11 2.91
CA ALA A 140 -6.73 15.21 1.74
C ALA A 140 -7.60 13.95 1.58
N ILE A 141 -8.84 14.09 1.14
CA ILE A 141 -9.72 12.94 0.85
C ILE A 141 -9.39 12.39 -0.53
N GLU A 142 -8.60 11.32 -0.60
CA GLU A 142 -8.08 10.76 -1.85
C GLU A 142 -7.97 9.23 -1.78
N THR A 143 -8.00 8.57 -2.95
CA THR A 143 -8.02 7.10 -3.03
C THR A 143 -6.63 6.45 -3.15
N HIS A 144 -5.62 7.20 -3.60
CA HIS A 144 -4.26 6.68 -3.78
C HIS A 144 -3.49 6.63 -2.44
N VAL A 145 -2.23 6.20 -2.49
CA VAL A 145 -1.34 6.07 -1.32
C VAL A 145 0.07 6.52 -1.66
N ALA A 146 0.87 6.80 -0.64
CA ALA A 146 2.30 7.09 -0.73
C ALA A 146 2.64 8.32 -1.62
N ASP A 147 1.74 9.29 -1.71
CA ASP A 147 2.09 10.64 -2.16
C ASP A 147 2.88 11.35 -1.05
N ALA A 148 3.62 12.40 -1.43
CA ALA A 148 4.26 13.30 -0.49
C ALA A 148 3.26 14.00 0.45
N ARG A 149 1.99 14.12 0.03
CA ARG A 149 0.90 14.68 0.83
C ARG A 149 0.14 13.57 1.56
N SER A 150 -0.26 13.89 2.78
CA SER A 150 -1.08 13.03 3.61
C SER A 150 -2.49 12.92 3.06
N CYS A 151 -3.00 11.71 2.91
CA CYS A 151 -4.35 11.48 2.42
C CYS A 151 -5.13 10.43 3.24
N CYS A 152 -6.45 10.47 3.11
CA CYS A 152 -7.40 9.71 3.91
C CYS A 152 -8.56 9.21 3.05
N LEU A 153 -9.05 7.99 3.34
CA LEU A 153 -10.37 7.55 2.88
C LEU A 153 -11.07 6.65 3.89
N ASN A 154 -12.39 6.55 3.77
CA ASN A 154 -13.20 5.48 4.34
C ASN A 154 -13.57 4.49 3.21
N PRO A 155 -12.98 3.28 3.17
CA PRO A 155 -13.21 2.35 2.05
C PRO A 155 -14.68 1.98 1.86
N ALA A 156 -15.43 1.81 2.95
CA ALA A 156 -16.84 1.44 2.93
C ALA A 156 -17.72 2.44 2.17
N THR A 157 -17.48 3.75 2.27
CA THR A 157 -18.28 4.79 1.59
C THR A 157 -17.68 5.25 0.26
N SER A 158 -16.47 4.79 -0.09
CA SER A 158 -15.77 5.22 -1.31
C SER A 158 -15.49 4.04 -2.25
N THR A 159 -14.32 3.40 -2.12
CA THR A 159 -13.83 2.35 -3.03
C THR A 159 -14.69 1.09 -3.03
N HIS A 160 -15.38 0.80 -1.93
CA HIS A 160 -16.21 -0.39 -1.75
C HIS A 160 -17.70 -0.04 -1.59
N ARG A 161 -18.12 1.17 -1.97
CA ARG A 161 -19.50 1.66 -1.81
C ARG A 161 -20.59 0.83 -2.50
N GLN A 162 -20.20 -0.07 -3.41
CA GLN A 162 -21.11 -0.96 -4.12
C GLN A 162 -21.37 -2.28 -3.37
N MET A 163 -20.62 -2.55 -2.29
CA MET A 163 -20.80 -3.73 -1.45
C MET A 163 -21.92 -3.50 -0.44
N THR A 164 -22.63 -4.58 -0.11
CA THR A 164 -23.55 -4.64 1.03
C THR A 164 -22.76 -4.66 2.35
N ASP A 165 -23.42 -4.36 3.48
CA ASP A 165 -22.77 -4.37 4.79
C ASP A 165 -22.24 -5.77 5.16
N GLU A 166 -22.90 -6.85 4.73
CA GLU A 166 -22.45 -8.23 4.90
C GLU A 166 -21.15 -8.51 4.11
N GLN A 167 -21.09 -8.05 2.85
CA GLN A 167 -19.90 -8.20 2.00
C GLN A 167 -18.72 -7.37 2.55
N LEU A 168 -18.99 -6.17 3.05
CA LEU A 168 -17.99 -5.33 3.70
C LEU A 168 -17.39 -6.02 4.93
N ALA A 169 -18.25 -6.60 5.79
CA ALA A 169 -17.80 -7.37 6.95
C ALA A 169 -16.95 -8.58 6.55
N ALA A 170 -17.40 -9.35 5.54
CA ALA A 170 -16.67 -10.51 5.03
C ALA A 170 -15.31 -10.13 4.41
N ALA A 171 -15.21 -8.95 3.81
CA ALA A 171 -13.96 -8.41 3.25
C ALA A 171 -13.03 -7.79 4.31
N GLY A 172 -13.44 -7.73 5.58
CA GLY A 172 -12.67 -7.08 6.65
C GLY A 172 -12.66 -5.55 6.55
N ILE A 173 -13.74 -4.95 6.03
CA ILE A 173 -13.90 -3.51 5.85
C ILE A 173 -15.05 -3.03 6.74
N PRO A 174 -14.82 -2.86 8.06
CA PRO A 174 -15.86 -2.31 8.92
C PRO A 174 -16.26 -0.90 8.45
N ALA A 175 -17.53 -0.54 8.64
CA ALA A 175 -18.07 0.70 8.09
C ALA A 175 -17.38 1.96 8.66
N GLY A 176 -16.82 1.87 9.88
CA GLY A 176 -16.04 2.92 10.53
C GLY A 176 -14.55 2.93 10.19
N LEU A 177 -14.07 2.07 9.27
CA LEU A 177 -12.66 1.96 8.91
C LEU A 177 -12.19 3.21 8.18
N VAL A 178 -11.14 3.84 8.67
CA VAL A 178 -10.44 4.93 7.99
C VAL A 178 -9.03 4.45 7.66
N ARG A 179 -8.59 4.68 6.42
CA ARG A 179 -7.21 4.48 5.98
C ARG A 179 -6.55 5.83 5.79
N LEU A 180 -5.47 6.05 6.52
CA LEU A 180 -4.55 7.16 6.34
C LEU A 180 -3.34 6.68 5.53
N SER A 181 -2.84 7.53 4.65
CA SER A 181 -1.52 7.43 4.04
C SER A 181 -0.76 8.69 4.43
N CYS A 182 0.05 8.59 5.48
CA CYS A 182 0.84 9.68 6.02
C CYS A 182 1.95 10.07 5.04
N GLY A 183 1.93 11.33 4.63
CA GLY A 183 2.87 11.98 3.73
C GLY A 183 4.17 12.40 4.43
N LEU A 184 4.74 13.50 3.97
CA LEU A 184 6.03 14.04 4.38
C LEU A 184 5.92 15.30 5.23
N GLU A 185 4.70 15.69 5.61
CA GLU A 185 4.46 16.80 6.52
C GLU A 185 5.14 16.59 7.88
N ASP A 186 5.18 17.66 8.67
CA ASP A 186 5.60 17.58 10.06
C ASP A 186 4.64 16.67 10.85
N LYS A 187 5.19 15.76 11.67
CA LYS A 187 4.37 14.74 12.35
C LYS A 187 3.47 15.36 13.42
N GLU A 188 3.92 16.45 14.05
CA GLU A 188 3.14 17.16 15.04
C GLU A 188 1.91 17.84 14.39
N ASP A 189 2.05 18.37 13.17
CA ASP A 189 0.94 18.91 12.39
C ASP A 189 -0.08 17.82 11.99
N LEU A 190 0.41 16.64 11.57
CA LEU A 190 -0.47 15.50 11.28
C LEU A 190 -1.26 15.06 12.52
N VAL A 191 -0.57 14.92 13.66
CA VAL A 191 -1.22 14.57 14.93
C VAL A 191 -2.20 15.65 15.37
N ALA A 192 -1.87 16.94 15.20
CA ALA A 192 -2.76 18.04 15.52
C ALA A 192 -4.03 18.04 14.65
N ASP A 193 -3.91 17.76 13.35
CA ASP A 193 -5.06 17.65 12.45
C ASP A 193 -5.97 16.48 12.84
N LEU A 194 -5.39 15.32 13.15
CA LEU A 194 -6.16 14.16 13.63
C LEU A 194 -6.84 14.44 14.97
N LYS A 195 -6.15 15.09 15.90
CA LYS A 195 -6.69 15.46 17.21
C LYS A 195 -7.91 16.38 17.08
N GLN A 196 -7.82 17.42 16.26
CA GLN A 196 -8.95 18.34 16.08
C GLN A 196 -10.11 17.66 15.33
N ALA A 197 -9.83 16.82 14.33
CA ALA A 197 -10.86 16.08 13.61
C ALA A 197 -11.58 15.06 14.51
N LEU A 198 -10.85 14.36 15.38
CA LEU A 198 -11.43 13.45 16.39
C LEU A 198 -12.25 14.19 17.43
N ALA A 199 -11.88 15.42 17.80
CA ALA A 199 -12.67 16.23 18.73
C ALA A 199 -14.03 16.62 18.12
N ALA A 200 -14.10 16.76 16.79
CA ALA A 200 -15.33 17.06 16.08
C ALA A 200 -16.31 15.88 16.03
N VAL A 201 -15.85 14.63 16.15
CA VAL A 201 -16.69 13.40 16.12
C VAL A 201 -17.49 13.25 17.39
#